data_AF-A0A226M7I1-F1
#
_entry.id   AF-A0A226M7I1-F1
#
_cell.length_a   1.000
_cell.length_b   1.000
_cell.length_c   1.000
_cell.angle_alpha   90.00
_cell.angle_beta   90.00
_cell.angle_gamma   90.00
#
_symmetry.space_group_name_H-M   'P 1'
#
loop_
_entity.id
_entity.type
_entity.pdbx_description
1 polymer ?
#
loop_
_entity_poly.entity_id
_entity_poly.type
_entity_poly.pdbx_seq_one_letter_code
_entity_poly.pdbx_strand_id
1 'polypeptide(L)'
;METSCLPSSPSHFSAAFPEEEEEEVVRDENCTLPSRLHPQVADKIRELVSQGIEQVYAVRKQLRKYVERELFKPDEVPERHNLSFFPTVNDIKNHIHEVQKSLRNGEVVYNSESIPAT
;
A
#
# COMPACT_ATOMS: atom_id res chain seq x y z
N MET A 1 -63.53 -1.68 13.45
CA MET A 1 -62.38 -1.06 12.77
C MET A 1 -61.15 -1.83 13.18
N GLU A 2 -60.77 -2.74 12.31
CA GLU A 2 -59.66 -3.68 12.43
C GLU A 2 -58.33 -2.96 12.15
N THR A 3 -57.26 -3.34 12.83
CA THR A 3 -55.97 -3.67 12.18
C THR A 3 -55.16 -4.59 13.09
N SER A 4 -55.07 -5.85 12.67
CA SER A 4 -54.16 -6.87 13.19
C SER A 4 -52.80 -6.78 12.51
N CYS A 5 -51.84 -7.50 13.10
CA CYS A 5 -50.67 -8.14 12.49
C CYS A 5 -49.32 -7.39 12.56
N LEU A 6 -48.49 -7.79 13.54
CA LEU A 6 -47.07 -8.09 13.27
C LEU A 6 -47.01 -9.47 12.60
N PRO A 7 -46.08 -9.73 11.65
CA PRO A 7 -44.81 -10.33 12.07
C PRO A 7 -43.57 -9.92 11.26
N SER A 8 -42.43 -10.18 11.90
CA SER A 8 -41.03 -10.15 11.43
C SER A 8 -40.81 -10.63 9.99
N SER A 9 -40.07 -9.84 9.20
CA SER A 9 -39.55 -10.26 7.89
C SER A 9 -38.29 -11.12 8.03
N PRO A 10 -38.21 -12.29 7.38
CA PRO A 10 -37.00 -13.07 7.27
C PRO A 10 -36.23 -12.64 6.01
N SER A 11 -34.96 -12.25 6.15
CA SER A 11 -34.04 -12.18 5.01
C SER A 11 -33.09 -13.36 5.10
N HIS A 12 -33.43 -14.42 4.36
CA HIS A 12 -32.55 -15.57 4.15
C HIS A 12 -32.24 -15.69 2.66
N PHE A 13 -30.93 -15.81 2.42
CA PHE A 13 -30.29 -16.64 1.40
C PHE A 13 -29.74 -15.99 0.12
N SER A 14 -28.44 -15.71 0.21
CA SER A 14 -27.35 -16.19 -0.66
C SER A 14 -27.46 -16.06 -2.19
N ALA A 15 -26.49 -15.35 -2.76
CA ALA A 15 -25.78 -15.81 -3.94
C ALA A 15 -24.29 -15.46 -3.78
N ALA A 16 -23.46 -16.49 -3.82
CA ALA A 16 -22.02 -16.39 -3.92
C ALA A 16 -21.64 -15.73 -5.27
N PHE A 17 -20.59 -14.92 -5.26
CA PHE A 17 -19.75 -14.70 -6.44
C PHE A 17 -18.43 -15.43 -6.18
N PRO A 18 -18.09 -16.46 -6.97
CA PRO A 18 -16.80 -17.12 -6.95
C PRO A 18 -15.80 -16.36 -7.83
N GLU A 19 -14.50 -16.47 -7.47
CA GLU A 19 -13.36 -16.55 -8.42
C GLU A 19 -13.12 -15.23 -9.21
N GLU A 20 -11.96 -14.65 -9.50
CA GLU A 20 -10.52 -14.93 -9.64
C GLU A 20 -9.93 -13.48 -9.62
N GLU A 21 -8.76 -13.12 -9.16
CA GLU A 21 -7.44 -13.55 -9.58
C GLU A 21 -6.46 -13.03 -8.53
N GLU A 22 -5.49 -13.88 -8.25
CA GLU A 22 -4.14 -13.57 -7.81
C GLU A 22 -3.69 -12.14 -8.16
N GLU A 23 -3.59 -11.28 -7.16
CA GLU A 23 -2.30 -10.63 -6.96
C GLU A 23 -1.85 -11.02 -5.56
N GLU A 24 -0.97 -12.01 -5.55
CA GLU A 24 0.08 -12.18 -4.57
C GLU A 24 0.85 -10.85 -4.44
N VAL A 25 0.23 -9.82 -3.84
CA VAL A 25 1.02 -8.80 -3.17
C VAL A 25 1.50 -9.51 -1.92
N VAL A 26 2.64 -10.18 -2.04
CA VAL A 26 3.54 -10.53 -0.95
C VAL A 26 3.54 -9.32 -0.03
N ARG A 27 2.68 -9.37 0.98
CA ARG A 27 2.56 -8.32 1.98
C ARG A 27 3.82 -8.51 2.78
N ASP A 28 4.86 -7.81 2.39
CA ASP A 28 6.09 -7.72 3.15
C ASP A 28 5.71 -7.05 4.49
N GLU A 29 5.34 -7.87 5.47
CA GLU A 29 4.97 -7.48 6.82
C GLU A 29 6.15 -6.91 7.62
N ASN A 30 7.32 -6.70 6.99
CA ASN A 30 8.51 -6.14 7.60
C ASN A 30 8.67 -4.61 7.46
N CYS A 31 7.65 -3.88 7.00
CA CYS A 31 7.65 -2.41 6.99
C CYS A 31 6.81 -1.78 8.11
N THR A 32 6.61 -2.45 9.24
CA THR A 32 5.80 -1.96 10.39
C THR A 32 6.51 -0.93 11.27
N LEU A 33 7.20 0.04 10.68
CA LEU A 33 7.45 1.30 11.38
C LEU A 33 6.27 2.24 11.07
N PRO A 34 5.78 3.03 12.04
CA PRO A 34 4.73 4.00 11.78
C PRO A 34 5.28 5.09 10.85
N SER A 35 5.22 4.83 9.54
CA SER A 35 5.47 5.84 8.53
C SER A 35 4.39 6.89 8.68
N ARG A 36 4.80 8.15 8.86
CA ARG A 36 3.86 9.28 8.79
C ARG A 36 3.33 9.51 7.36
N LEU A 37 3.87 8.76 6.40
CA LEU A 37 3.46 8.79 5.00
C LEU A 37 2.28 7.86 4.78
N HIS A 38 1.47 8.21 3.79
CA HIS A 38 0.43 7.33 3.31
C HIS A 38 1.04 5.99 2.83
N PRO A 39 0.43 4.82 3.10
CA PRO A 39 0.98 3.51 2.71
C PRO A 39 1.39 3.47 1.23
N GLN A 40 0.51 3.89 0.32
CA GLN A 40 0.82 3.93 -1.12
C GLN A 40 2.00 4.86 -1.47
N VAL A 41 2.23 5.94 -0.71
CA VAL A 41 3.38 6.83 -0.92
C VAL A 41 4.66 6.19 -0.41
N ALA A 42 4.60 5.52 0.75
CA ALA A 42 5.71 4.74 1.29
C ALA A 42 6.11 3.61 0.32
N ASP A 43 5.13 2.84 -0.17
CA ASP A 43 5.33 1.78 -1.15
C ASP A 43 5.92 2.31 -2.45
N LYS A 44 5.44 3.48 -2.93
CA LYS A 44 6.02 4.09 -4.12
C LYS A 44 7.48 4.49 -3.92
N ILE A 45 7.88 4.95 -2.72
CA ILE A 45 9.30 5.22 -2.42
C ILE A 45 10.10 3.91 -2.40
N ARG A 46 9.56 2.83 -1.82
CA ARG A 46 10.21 1.50 -1.84
C ARG A 46 10.47 1.05 -3.28
N GLU A 47 9.46 1.10 -4.13
CA GLU A 47 9.55 0.74 -5.54
C GLU A 47 10.61 1.58 -6.26
N LEU A 48 10.62 2.91 -6.04
CA LEU A 48 11.60 3.82 -6.61
C LEU A 48 13.03 3.49 -6.21
N VAL A 49 13.26 3.18 -4.94
CA VAL A 49 14.58 2.83 -4.42
C VAL A 49 15.03 1.46 -4.94
N SER A 50 14.11 0.49 -5.02
CA SER A 50 14.38 -0.82 -5.64
C SER A 50 14.74 -0.71 -7.13
N GLN A 51 14.24 0.32 -7.83
CA GLN A 51 14.66 0.67 -9.21
C GLN A 51 16.00 1.42 -9.27
N GLY A 52 16.62 1.73 -8.13
CA GLY A 52 17.87 2.49 -8.03
C GLY A 52 17.70 4.02 -8.02
N ILE A 53 16.47 4.52 -7.87
CA ILE A 53 16.18 5.96 -7.81
C ILE A 53 16.31 6.43 -6.36
N GLU A 54 17.54 6.71 -5.96
CA GLU A 54 17.90 7.11 -4.58
C GLU A 54 18.01 8.63 -4.42
N GLN A 55 17.85 9.39 -5.50
CA GLN A 55 17.94 10.84 -5.48
C GLN A 55 16.67 11.45 -4.90
N VAL A 56 16.76 12.06 -3.72
CA VAL A 56 15.62 12.61 -2.96
C VAL A 56 14.72 13.52 -3.81
N TYR A 57 15.31 14.38 -4.65
CA TYR A 57 14.55 15.28 -5.52
C TYR A 57 13.87 14.56 -6.69
N ALA A 58 14.49 13.49 -7.22
CA ALA A 58 13.89 12.66 -8.26
C ALA A 58 12.68 11.90 -7.70
N VAL A 59 12.85 11.29 -6.53
CA VAL A 59 11.77 10.62 -5.78
C VAL A 59 10.63 11.62 -5.52
N ARG A 60 10.92 12.82 -5.01
CA ARG A 60 9.91 13.86 -4.77
C ARG A 60 9.14 14.24 -6.02
N LYS A 61 9.82 14.38 -7.16
CA LYS A 61 9.19 14.73 -8.44
C LYS A 61 8.25 13.62 -8.91
N GLN A 62 8.67 12.36 -8.76
CA GLN A 62 7.86 11.22 -9.17
C GLN A 62 6.68 10.99 -8.23
N LEU A 63 6.86 11.17 -6.92
CA LEU A 63 5.78 11.13 -5.94
C LEU A 63 4.70 12.16 -6.24
N ARG A 64 5.06 13.40 -6.59
CA ARG A 64 4.06 14.42 -6.98
C ARG A 64 3.22 13.95 -8.18
N LYS A 65 3.87 13.41 -9.20
CA LYS A 65 3.18 12.87 -10.39
C LYS A 65 2.34 11.62 -10.09
N TYR A 66 2.74 10.82 -9.10
CA TYR A 66 2.00 9.64 -8.68
C TYR A 66 0.76 10.06 -7.88
N VAL A 67 0.93 10.95 -6.90
CA VAL A 67 -0.16 11.49 -6.10
C VAL A 67 -1.20 12.17 -6.97
N GLU A 68 -0.77 13.04 -7.89
CA GLU A 68 -1.70 13.79 -8.76
C GLU A 68 -2.40 12.94 -9.83
N ARG A 69 -1.86 11.76 -10.21
CA ARG A 69 -2.41 10.94 -11.30
C ARG A 69 -3.05 9.63 -10.88
N GLU A 70 -2.51 9.00 -9.84
CA GLU A 70 -2.84 7.62 -9.44
C GLU A 70 -3.66 7.61 -8.14
N LEU A 71 -3.32 8.48 -7.19
CA LEU A 71 -4.03 8.57 -5.91
C LEU A 71 -5.27 9.46 -5.99
N PHE A 72 -5.26 10.45 -6.88
CA PHE A 72 -6.34 11.43 -6.98
C PHE A 72 -6.75 11.64 -8.43
N LYS A 73 -8.04 11.90 -8.62
CA LYS A 73 -8.55 12.42 -9.88
C LYS A 73 -8.05 13.86 -10.04
N PRO A 74 -7.83 14.33 -11.28
CA PRO A 74 -7.31 15.68 -11.53
C PRO A 74 -8.17 16.78 -10.89
N ASP A 75 -9.46 16.53 -10.66
CA ASP A 75 -10.39 17.47 -10.02
C ASP A 75 -10.49 17.36 -8.48
N GLU A 76 -9.89 16.33 -7.86
CA GLU A 76 -9.99 16.05 -6.41
C GLU A 76 -8.61 15.91 -5.74
N VAL A 77 -7.62 16.70 -6.19
CA VAL A 77 -6.29 16.68 -5.60
C VAL A 77 -6.33 17.28 -4.18
N PRO A 78 -5.84 16.57 -3.14
CA PRO A 78 -5.81 17.07 -1.78
C PRO A 78 -4.91 18.27 -1.66
N GLU A 79 -5.10 18.97 -0.55
CA GLU A 79 -4.33 20.14 -0.25
C GLU A 79 -2.83 19.83 -0.11
N ARG A 80 -2.00 20.64 -0.77
CA ARG A 80 -0.56 20.42 -0.91
C ARG A 80 0.23 20.43 0.42
N HIS A 81 -0.39 20.87 1.51
CA HIS A 81 0.21 20.85 2.84
C HIS A 81 0.04 19.51 3.56
N ASN A 82 -0.73 18.58 3.00
CA ASN A 82 -0.86 17.24 3.58
C ASN A 82 0.43 16.44 3.36
N LEU A 83 1.27 16.43 4.39
CA LEU A 83 2.58 15.76 4.37
C LEU A 83 2.49 14.25 4.19
N SER A 84 1.32 13.63 4.44
CA SER A 84 1.11 12.20 4.20
C SER A 84 1.21 11.87 2.71
N PHE A 85 0.78 12.80 1.84
CA PHE A 85 0.84 12.68 0.38
C PHE A 85 2.02 13.45 -0.22
N PHE A 86 2.37 14.59 0.36
CA PHE A 86 3.45 15.45 -0.11
C PHE A 86 4.57 15.52 0.94
N PRO A 87 5.36 14.44 1.10
CA PRO A 87 6.43 14.38 2.10
C PRO A 87 7.48 15.46 1.92
N THR A 88 8.12 15.83 3.02
CA THR A 88 9.29 16.71 3.00
C THR A 88 10.53 15.97 2.50
N VAL A 89 11.58 16.73 2.21
CA VAL A 89 12.90 16.18 1.82
C VAL A 89 13.43 15.24 2.89
N ASN A 90 13.18 15.55 4.18
CA ASN A 90 13.65 14.73 5.29
C ASN A 90 12.92 13.39 5.35
N ASP A 91 11.61 13.39 5.15
CA ASP A 91 10.79 12.16 5.17
C ASP A 91 11.23 11.21 4.06
N ILE A 92 11.41 11.74 2.84
CA ILE A 92 11.90 10.97 1.69
C ILE A 92 13.29 10.40 1.96
N LYS A 93 14.22 11.24 2.44
CA LYS A 93 15.58 10.81 2.77
C LYS A 93 15.55 9.68 3.81
N ASN A 94 14.78 9.83 4.88
CA ASN A 94 14.63 8.82 5.91
C ASN A 94 14.13 7.50 5.32
N HIS A 95 13.09 7.55 4.49
CA HIS A 95 12.51 6.35 3.89
C HIS A 95 13.47 5.66 2.93
N ILE A 96 14.20 6.41 2.10
CA ILE A 96 15.24 5.85 1.23
C ILE A 96 16.28 5.10 2.05
N HIS A 97 16.76 5.69 3.15
CA HIS A 97 17.72 5.04 4.03
C HIS A 97 17.18 3.74 4.63
N GLU A 98 15.94 3.74 5.09
CA GLU A 98 15.31 2.54 5.66
C GLU A 98 15.18 1.43 4.61
N VAL A 99 14.73 1.77 3.39
CA VAL A 99 14.62 0.79 2.30
C VAL A 99 15.98 0.23 1.92
N GLN A 100 17.00 1.08 1.77
CA GLN A 100 18.36 0.63 1.51
C GLN A 100 18.92 -0.27 2.62
N LYS A 101 18.58 0.04 3.88
CA LYS A 101 18.98 -0.77 5.03
C LYS A 101 18.31 -2.14 4.98
N SER A 102 17.01 -2.21 4.69
CA SER A 102 16.28 -3.48 4.53
C SER A 102 16.80 -4.31 3.34
N LEU A 103 17.03 -3.68 2.18
CA LEU A 103 17.59 -4.33 1.00
C LEU A 103 19.00 -4.88 1.25
N ARG A 104 19.84 -4.11 1.97
CA ARG A 104 21.19 -4.56 2.35
C ARG A 104 21.17 -5.70 3.35
N ASN A 105 20.22 -5.66 4.30
CA ASN A 105 20.11 -6.66 5.34
C ASN A 105 19.53 -7.98 4.82
N GLY A 106 18.96 -7.98 3.61
CA GLY A 106 18.48 -9.18 2.96
C GLY A 106 17.25 -9.72 3.65
N GLU A 107 16.17 -9.79 2.88
CA GLU A 107 15.18 -10.85 2.94
C GLU A 107 15.87 -12.22 3.14
N VAL A 108 16.22 -12.56 4.39
CA VAL A 108 16.45 -13.95 4.81
C VAL A 108 15.08 -14.47 5.27
N VAL A 109 14.11 -14.47 4.37
CA VAL A 109 13.01 -15.43 4.46
C VAL A 109 13.55 -16.67 3.78
N TYR A 110 14.12 -17.55 4.61
CA TYR A 110 14.55 -18.87 4.20
C TYR A 110 13.35 -19.55 3.56
N ASN A 111 13.44 -19.75 2.25
CA ASN A 111 12.55 -20.56 1.43
C ASN A 111 12.42 -21.93 2.14
N SER A 112 11.34 -22.11 2.88
CA SER A 112 11.13 -23.28 3.74
C SER A 112 10.24 -24.29 3.05
N GLU A 113 10.42 -24.57 1.76
CA GLU A 113 9.95 -25.84 1.17
C GLU A 113 10.64 -26.15 -0.16
N SER A 114 11.78 -26.83 -0.12
CA SER A 114 12.11 -27.82 -1.15
C SER A 114 13.27 -28.69 -0.68
N ILE A 115 12.93 -29.70 0.13
CA ILE A 115 13.76 -30.91 0.19
C ILE A 115 13.08 -31.93 -0.73
N PRO A 116 13.55 -32.15 -1.98
CA PRO A 116 13.26 -33.39 -2.65
C PRO A 116 14.25 -34.42 -2.11
N ALA A 117 13.78 -35.31 -1.24
CA ALA A 117 14.54 -36.49 -0.85
C ALA A 117 13.73 -37.73 -1.21
N THR A 118 14.08 -38.26 -2.39
CA THR A 118 14.14 -39.67 -2.81
C THR A 118 13.02 -40.64 -2.42
#